data_AF-A0AA89AY75-F1
#
_entry.id   AF-A0AA89AY75-F1
#
_cell.length_a   1.000
_cell.length_b   1.000
_cell.length_c   1.000
_cell.angle_alpha   90.00
_cell.angle_beta   90.00
_cell.angle_gamma   90.00
#
_symmetry.space_group_name_H-M   'P 1'
#
loop_
_entity.id
_entity.type
_entity.pdbx_description
1 polymer ?
#
loop_
_entity_poly.entity_id
_entity_poly.type
_entity_poly.pdbx_seq_one_letter_code
_entity_poly.pdbx_strand_id
1 'polypeptide(L)'
;MKSNPGNTAFRFFFYYPRLRYISKSRDIYWSVCYSRTISRSRFTNYYRLFIEWKELGEEGPTGNEWEDQKVGRRKNFLVRRMELAKHFIRTNIEPEWMVLFLLPVLPAELRSIIQIDGGKLMSSDINELYRRVIYRYNTLTDLLTTSNSTPGELVMCQEKLVQEAVDTLLDNGIRGQPMRDGHNKVYKLFSDLIEGKEGRFRETLLGKR
;
A
#
# COMPACT_ATOMS: atom_id res chain seq x y z
N MET A 1 13.88 -35.06 -11.92
CA MET A 1 13.38 -33.70 -12.25
C MET A 1 13.55 -32.84 -11.00
N LYS A 2 14.47 -31.86 -11.04
CA LYS A 2 14.77 -30.98 -9.90
C LYS A 2 13.64 -29.96 -9.74
N SER A 3 12.98 -29.95 -8.57
CA SER A 3 12.08 -28.87 -8.18
C SER A 3 12.92 -27.65 -7.79
N ASN A 4 12.67 -26.51 -8.44
CA ASN A 4 13.32 -25.24 -8.15
C ASN A 4 12.67 -24.61 -6.89
N PRO A 5 13.39 -24.39 -5.78
CA PRO A 5 12.90 -23.60 -4.66
C PRO A 5 13.39 -22.17 -4.85
N GLY A 6 12.68 -21.37 -5.64
CA GLY A 6 13.17 -20.03 -5.97
C GLY A 6 12.18 -19.22 -6.77
N ASN A 7 11.07 -18.82 -6.13
CA ASN A 7 10.32 -17.60 -6.42
C ASN A 7 9.04 -17.56 -5.58
N THR A 8 9.19 -17.45 -4.25
CA THR A 8 8.08 -16.98 -3.42
C THR A 8 8.18 -15.45 -3.35
N ALA A 9 7.94 -14.79 -4.48
CA ALA A 9 7.85 -13.34 -4.54
C ALA A 9 6.49 -12.93 -3.96
N PHE A 10 6.48 -12.50 -2.69
CA PHE A 10 5.25 -12.11 -2.01
C PHE A 10 4.78 -10.73 -2.50
N ARG A 11 3.48 -10.63 -2.80
CA ARG A 11 2.84 -9.43 -3.34
C ARG A 11 2.47 -8.46 -2.21
N PHE A 12 3.23 -7.38 -2.06
CA PHE A 12 2.91 -6.26 -1.16
C PHE A 12 2.16 -5.17 -1.91
N PHE A 13 1.01 -4.72 -1.41
CA PHE A 13 0.21 -3.69 -2.10
C PHE A 13 0.60 -2.29 -1.65
N PHE A 14 0.81 -1.34 -2.59
CA PHE A 14 1.14 0.06 -2.29
C PHE A 14 -0.03 0.98 -2.59
N TYR A 15 -0.45 1.74 -1.59
CA TYR A 15 -1.45 2.79 -1.75
C TYR A 15 -0.76 4.16 -1.92
N TYR A 16 -1.06 4.89 -3.00
CA TYR A 16 -0.64 6.28 -3.16
C TYR A 16 -1.65 7.22 -2.47
N PRO A 17 -1.25 8.03 -1.47
CA PRO A 17 -2.19 8.78 -0.63
C PRO A 17 -2.63 10.15 -1.19
N ARG A 18 -2.19 10.57 -2.38
CA ARG A 18 -2.60 11.88 -2.95
C ARG A 18 -4.02 11.92 -3.52
N LEU A 19 -4.78 10.82 -3.40
CA LEU A 19 -6.22 10.75 -3.67
C LEU A 19 -6.97 10.76 -2.33
N ARG A 20 -7.00 11.93 -1.69
CA ARG A 20 -7.58 12.18 -0.36
C ARG A 20 -9.12 12.15 -0.38
N TYR A 21 -9.74 11.11 -0.94
CA TYR A 21 -11.20 10.98 -1.02
C TYR A 21 -11.70 9.55 -1.24
N ILE A 22 -11.07 8.53 -0.67
CA ILE A 22 -11.63 7.17 -0.79
C ILE A 22 -11.51 6.35 0.51
N SER A 23 -12.31 6.72 1.51
CA SER A 23 -12.44 5.97 2.78
C SER A 23 -13.26 4.66 2.68
N LYS A 24 -13.53 4.15 1.47
CA LYS A 24 -14.16 2.82 1.23
C LYS A 24 -13.41 1.98 0.18
N SER A 25 -12.16 2.34 -0.14
CA SER A 25 -11.44 1.86 -1.32
C SER A 25 -10.73 0.50 -1.20
N ARG A 26 -11.08 -0.36 -0.23
CA ARG A 26 -10.59 -1.75 -0.26
C ARG A 26 -11.07 -2.46 -1.52
N ASP A 27 -12.28 -2.15 -1.99
CA ASP A 27 -12.87 -2.76 -3.19
C ASP A 27 -12.25 -2.32 -4.50
N ILE A 28 -11.78 -1.06 -4.65
CA ILE A 28 -11.15 -0.61 -5.90
C ILE A 28 -9.82 -1.33 -6.09
N TYR A 29 -9.01 -1.37 -5.04
CA TYR A 29 -7.68 -1.97 -5.11
C TYR A 29 -7.76 -3.49 -5.26
N TRP A 30 -8.67 -4.15 -4.52
CA TRP A 30 -8.91 -5.59 -4.68
C TRP A 30 -9.52 -5.95 -6.05
N SER A 31 -10.47 -5.18 -6.58
CA SER A 31 -11.02 -5.47 -7.91
C SER A 31 -10.03 -5.17 -9.05
N VAL A 32 -9.10 -4.22 -8.86
CA VAL A 32 -8.09 -3.83 -9.87
C VAL A 32 -6.81 -4.65 -9.76
N CYS A 33 -6.50 -5.30 -8.63
CA CYS A 33 -5.28 -6.12 -8.47
C CYS A 33 -5.54 -7.62 -8.33
N TYR A 34 -6.69 -8.06 -7.81
CA TYR A 34 -6.93 -9.48 -7.51
C TYR A 34 -7.88 -10.19 -8.48
N SER A 35 -8.60 -9.43 -9.30
CA SER A 35 -9.32 -10.04 -10.41
C SER A 35 -8.26 -10.59 -11.37
N ARG A 36 -8.17 -11.92 -11.51
CA ARG A 36 -7.36 -12.67 -12.51
C ARG A 36 -7.52 -12.18 -13.97
N THR A 37 -8.27 -11.12 -14.19
CA THR A 37 -8.70 -10.49 -15.43
C THR A 37 -7.89 -9.25 -15.82
N ILE A 38 -6.86 -8.83 -15.06
CA ILE A 38 -6.04 -7.65 -15.42
C ILE A 38 -5.05 -7.96 -16.55
N SER A 39 -4.97 -9.21 -17.03
CA SER A 39 -4.27 -9.53 -18.28
C SER A 39 -5.10 -9.25 -19.53
N ARG A 40 -6.41 -8.95 -19.41
CA ARG A 40 -7.24 -8.56 -20.55
C ARG A 40 -7.07 -7.05 -20.77
N SER A 41 -6.21 -6.72 -21.74
CA SER A 41 -5.98 -5.44 -22.44
C SER A 41 -6.43 -4.17 -21.70
N ARG A 42 -5.48 -3.26 -21.41
CA ARG A 42 -5.68 -1.96 -20.73
C ARG A 42 -6.89 -1.16 -21.23
N PHE A 43 -7.24 -1.32 -22.51
CA PHE A 43 -8.42 -0.70 -23.14
C PHE A 43 -9.75 -1.32 -22.71
N THR A 44 -9.82 -2.64 -22.56
CA THR A 44 -11.09 -3.35 -22.27
C THR A 44 -11.68 -3.03 -20.90
N ASN A 45 -10.84 -2.66 -19.93
CA ASN A 45 -11.30 -2.23 -18.61
C ASN A 45 -11.94 -0.83 -18.67
N TYR A 46 -11.31 0.11 -19.39
CA TYR A 46 -11.82 1.46 -19.57
C TYR A 46 -13.18 1.47 -20.29
N TYR A 47 -13.29 0.76 -21.41
CA TYR A 47 -14.54 0.68 -22.16
C TYR A 47 -15.66 0.01 -21.37
N ARG A 48 -15.35 -1.01 -20.55
CA ARG A 48 -16.35 -1.61 -19.65
C ARG A 48 -16.88 -0.62 -18.62
N LEU A 49 -16.00 0.14 -17.97
CA LEU A 49 -16.38 1.16 -16.99
C LEU A 49 -17.21 2.28 -17.64
N PHE A 50 -16.89 2.64 -18.89
CA PHE A 50 -17.62 3.64 -19.65
C PHE A 50 -19.03 3.17 -20.01
N ILE A 51 -19.19 1.91 -20.44
CA ILE A 51 -20.50 1.30 -20.73
C ILE A 51 -21.38 1.29 -19.47
N GLU A 52 -20.84 0.80 -18.34
CA GLU A 52 -21.56 0.78 -17.06
C GLU A 52 -22.00 2.19 -16.63
N TRP A 53 -21.14 3.19 -16.81
CA TRP A 53 -21.48 4.58 -16.48
C TRP A 53 -22.60 5.13 -17.38
N LYS A 54 -22.60 4.77 -18.67
CA LYS A 54 -23.61 5.19 -19.64
C LYS A 54 -24.97 4.54 -19.34
N GLU A 55 -25.00 3.25 -19.02
CA GLU A 55 -26.22 2.51 -18.64
C GLU A 55 -26.90 3.15 -17.42
N LEU A 56 -26.13 3.49 -16.38
CA LEU A 56 -26.63 4.22 -15.22
C LEU A 56 -27.15 5.63 -15.58
N GLY A 57 -26.69 6.20 -16.71
CA GLY A 57 -27.13 7.49 -17.24
C GLY A 57 -28.50 7.46 -17.90
N GLU A 58 -28.88 6.32 -18.46
CA GLU A 58 -30.16 6.12 -19.16
C GLU A 58 -31.29 5.70 -18.21
N GLU A 59 -30.96 5.18 -17.02
CA GLU A 59 -31.90 5.03 -15.91
C GLU A 59 -32.34 6.42 -15.41
N GLY A 60 -33.57 6.81 -15.77
CA GLY A 60 -34.21 8.04 -15.28
C GLY A 60 -34.41 8.04 -13.75
N PRO A 61 -34.76 9.19 -13.15
CA PRO A 61 -34.99 9.27 -11.71
C PRO A 61 -36.11 8.30 -11.30
N THR A 62 -35.82 7.45 -10.31
CA THR A 62 -36.75 6.39 -9.89
C THR A 62 -37.85 6.94 -8.94
N GLY A 63 -37.74 8.21 -8.55
CA GLY A 63 -38.69 8.91 -7.68
C GLY A 63 -38.40 8.73 -6.18
N ASN A 64 -37.35 7.99 -5.84
CA ASN A 64 -36.87 7.74 -4.49
C ASN A 64 -35.47 8.35 -4.28
N GLU A 65 -35.42 9.42 -3.50
CA GLU A 65 -34.21 10.22 -3.28
C GLU A 65 -32.99 9.40 -2.81
N TRP A 66 -33.21 8.33 -2.04
CA TRP A 66 -32.17 7.42 -1.57
C TRP A 66 -31.52 6.57 -2.66
N GLU A 67 -32.28 6.03 -3.61
CA GLU A 67 -31.70 5.25 -4.71
C GLU A 67 -31.04 6.19 -5.73
N ASP A 68 -31.64 7.35 -6.01
CA ASP A 68 -31.03 8.36 -6.89
C ASP A 68 -29.67 8.84 -6.32
N GLN A 69 -29.57 9.05 -5.01
CA GLN A 69 -28.30 9.38 -4.35
C GLN A 69 -27.28 8.22 -4.41
N LYS A 70 -27.73 6.97 -4.33
CA LYS A 70 -26.87 5.79 -4.46
C LYS A 70 -26.34 5.64 -5.88
N VAL A 71 -27.17 5.84 -6.89
CA VAL A 71 -26.78 5.88 -8.31
C VAL A 71 -25.79 7.02 -8.57
N GLY A 72 -26.05 8.21 -8.04
CA GLY A 72 -25.12 9.35 -8.13
C GLY A 72 -23.75 9.06 -7.52
N ARG A 73 -23.72 8.43 -6.33
CA ARG A 73 -22.46 7.96 -5.72
C ARG A 73 -21.74 6.92 -6.59
N ARG A 74 -22.47 5.99 -7.21
CA ARG A 74 -21.91 4.99 -8.12
C ARG A 74 -21.33 5.63 -9.38
N LYS A 75 -22.02 6.59 -10.00
CA LYS A 75 -21.52 7.36 -11.14
C LYS A 75 -20.21 8.08 -10.81
N ASN A 76 -20.17 8.80 -9.70
CA ASN A 76 -18.96 9.51 -9.25
C ASN A 76 -17.79 8.56 -9.00
N PHE A 77 -18.07 7.37 -8.46
CA PHE A 77 -17.07 6.32 -8.28
C PHE A 77 -16.52 5.80 -9.60
N LEU A 78 -17.37 5.56 -10.60
CA LEU A 78 -16.95 5.12 -11.93
C LEU A 78 -16.11 6.18 -12.65
N VAL A 79 -16.47 7.46 -12.55
CA VAL A 79 -15.68 8.57 -13.11
C VAL A 79 -14.25 8.56 -12.57
N ARG A 80 -14.08 8.47 -11.25
CA ARG A 80 -12.75 8.41 -10.61
C ARG A 80 -11.94 7.19 -11.08
N ARG A 81 -12.58 6.04 -11.30
CA ARG A 81 -11.91 4.84 -11.83
C ARG A 81 -11.49 5.01 -13.28
N MET A 82 -12.34 5.63 -14.09
CA MET A 82 -12.03 5.95 -15.49
C MET A 82 -10.86 6.93 -15.60
N GLU A 83 -10.82 7.95 -14.75
CA GLU A 83 -9.68 8.89 -14.67
C GLU A 83 -8.38 8.15 -14.34
N LEU A 84 -8.40 7.30 -13.31
CA LEU A 84 -7.24 6.49 -12.93
C LEU A 84 -6.78 5.57 -14.08
N ALA A 85 -7.71 4.88 -14.76
CA ALA A 85 -7.41 4.04 -15.91
C ALA A 85 -6.80 4.85 -17.08
N LYS A 86 -7.35 6.05 -17.34
CA LYS A 86 -6.81 6.97 -18.35
C LYS A 86 -5.38 7.41 -18.01
N HIS A 87 -5.08 7.65 -16.73
CA HIS A 87 -3.72 7.97 -16.31
C HIS A 87 -2.74 6.82 -16.60
N PHE A 88 -3.07 5.58 -16.24
CA PHE A 88 -2.22 4.42 -16.57
C PHE A 88 -1.97 4.25 -18.06
N ILE A 89 -3.01 4.45 -18.89
CA ILE A 89 -2.87 4.38 -20.36
C ILE A 89 -1.94 5.47 -20.86
N ARG A 90 -2.07 6.71 -20.36
CA ARG A 90 -1.26 7.86 -20.79
C ARG A 90 0.20 7.77 -20.36
N THR A 91 0.46 7.31 -19.14
CA THR A 91 1.83 7.24 -18.58
C THR A 91 2.54 5.94 -18.91
N ASN A 92 1.85 4.98 -19.55
CA ASN A 92 2.37 3.63 -19.81
C ASN A 92 2.89 2.93 -18.53
N ILE A 93 2.28 3.23 -17.38
CA ILE A 93 2.60 2.59 -16.10
C ILE A 93 1.76 1.32 -15.98
N GLU A 94 2.41 0.21 -15.69
CA GLU A 94 1.70 -1.04 -15.42
C GLU A 94 1.16 -1.04 -13.99
N PRO A 95 -0.14 -1.35 -13.78
CA PRO A 95 -0.71 -1.47 -12.44
C PRO A 95 0.00 -2.48 -11.54
N GLU A 96 0.64 -3.48 -12.15
CA GLU A 96 1.45 -4.49 -11.44
C GLU A 96 2.59 -3.88 -10.63
N TRP A 97 3.12 -2.72 -11.04
CA TRP A 97 4.19 -2.03 -10.32
C TRP A 97 3.74 -1.42 -9.00
N MET A 98 2.43 -1.27 -8.79
CA MET A 98 1.90 -0.89 -7.49
C MET A 98 1.90 -2.06 -6.49
N VAL A 99 2.28 -3.26 -6.95
CA VAL A 99 2.48 -4.42 -6.09
C VAL A 99 3.98 -4.65 -5.97
N LEU A 100 4.56 -4.32 -4.81
CA LEU A 100 5.97 -4.61 -4.57
C LEU A 100 6.16 -6.08 -4.27
N PHE A 101 7.13 -6.68 -4.95
CA PHE A 101 7.63 -8.01 -4.64
C PHE A 101 8.88 -7.98 -3.77
N LEU A 102 9.64 -6.90 -3.89
CA LEU A 102 10.88 -6.65 -3.18
C LEU A 102 10.80 -5.26 -2.56
N LEU A 103 10.98 -5.18 -1.25
CA LEU A 103 11.00 -3.93 -0.52
C LEU A 103 12.45 -3.38 -0.53
N PRO A 104 12.70 -2.19 -1.12
CA PRO A 104 14.03 -1.60 -1.09
C PRO A 104 14.40 -1.17 0.34
N VAL A 105 15.65 -1.44 0.73
CA VAL A 105 16.22 -1.01 2.01
C VAL A 105 17.14 0.17 1.77
N LEU A 106 16.94 1.25 2.53
CA LEU A 106 17.78 2.44 2.43
C LEU A 106 19.26 2.14 2.76
N PRO A 107 20.21 2.90 2.18
CA PRO A 107 21.61 2.83 2.56
C PRO A 107 21.82 3.23 4.03
N ALA A 108 22.94 2.79 4.61
CA ALA A 108 23.24 2.99 6.03
C ALA A 108 23.32 4.48 6.44
N GLU A 109 23.76 5.35 5.53
CA GLU A 109 23.88 6.80 5.76
C GLU A 109 22.54 7.45 6.11
N LEU A 110 21.44 6.96 5.55
CA LEU A 110 20.08 7.46 5.82
C LEU A 110 19.43 6.76 7.02
N ARG A 111 20.08 5.73 7.56
CA ARG A 111 19.58 4.86 8.63
C ARG A 111 20.55 4.80 9.80
N SER A 112 21.02 5.96 10.25
CA SER A 112 22.07 6.07 11.27
C SER A 112 21.71 5.32 12.56
N ILE A 113 22.72 4.62 13.09
CA ILE A 113 22.73 4.04 14.43
C ILE A 113 23.89 4.71 15.15
N ILE A 114 23.61 5.40 16.24
CA ILE A 114 24.57 6.18 17.00
C ILE A 114 24.73 5.50 18.35
N GLN A 115 25.96 5.17 18.71
CA GLN A 115 26.28 4.72 20.06
C GLN A 115 26.36 5.95 20.97
N ILE A 116 25.62 5.91 22.08
CA ILE A 116 25.64 6.95 23.11
C ILE A 116 26.55 6.48 24.24
N ASP A 117 27.15 7.43 24.94
CA ASP A 117 27.89 7.18 26.17
C ASP A 117 27.06 6.33 27.15
N GLY A 118 27.69 5.27 27.68
CA GLY A 118 27.04 4.25 28.50
C GLY A 118 26.60 3.00 27.75
N GLY A 119 27.02 2.80 26.49
CA GLY A 119 26.82 1.55 25.75
C GLY A 119 25.41 1.37 25.15
N LYS A 120 24.55 2.39 25.27
CA LYS A 120 23.21 2.38 24.67
C LYS A 120 23.30 2.74 23.19
N LEU A 121 22.71 1.91 22.33
CA LEU A 121 22.56 2.21 20.91
C LEU A 121 21.28 3.02 20.70
N MET A 122 21.40 4.20 20.12
CA MET A 122 20.27 4.92 19.54
C MET A 122 20.16 4.58 18.06
N SER A 123 18.99 4.11 17.66
CA SER A 123 18.69 3.79 16.27
C SER A 123 17.65 4.75 15.74
N SER A 124 17.73 5.09 14.45
CA SER A 124 16.66 5.81 13.75
C SER A 124 15.33 5.04 13.82
N ASP A 125 14.22 5.79 13.85
CA ASP A 125 12.84 5.25 13.91
C ASP A 125 12.57 4.28 12.73
N ILE A 126 13.12 4.58 11.55
CA ILE A 126 12.96 3.76 10.34
C ILE A 126 13.60 2.37 10.45
N ASN A 127 14.69 2.23 11.21
CA ASN A 127 15.31 0.91 11.43
C ASN A 127 14.39 -0.01 12.24
N GLU A 128 13.63 0.55 13.19
CA GLU A 128 12.67 -0.24 13.97
C GLU A 128 11.51 -0.72 13.09
N LEU A 129 11.03 0.14 12.19
CA LEU A 129 10.03 -0.22 11.18
C LEU A 129 10.55 -1.33 10.24
N TYR A 130 11.80 -1.24 9.77
CA TYR A 130 12.42 -2.30 8.97
C TYR A 130 12.55 -3.63 9.73
N ARG A 131 13.00 -3.60 10.99
CA ARG A 131 13.08 -4.81 11.83
C ARG A 131 11.73 -5.49 11.94
N ARG A 132 10.66 -4.71 12.14
CA ARG A 132 9.30 -5.25 12.23
C ARG A 132 8.86 -5.94 10.94
N VAL A 133 9.10 -5.34 9.78
CA VAL A 133 8.80 -5.96 8.49
C VAL A 133 9.53 -7.29 8.34
N ILE A 134 10.85 -7.29 8.61
CA ILE A 134 11.69 -8.50 8.53
C ILE A 134 11.20 -9.58 9.49
N TYR A 135 10.89 -9.21 10.73
CA TYR A 135 10.41 -10.15 11.74
C TYR A 135 9.10 -10.81 11.33
N ARG A 136 8.13 -10.04 10.83
CA ARG A 136 6.85 -10.58 10.35
C ARG A 136 7.04 -11.47 9.11
N TYR A 137 7.91 -11.07 8.19
CA TYR A 137 8.22 -11.87 6.99
C TYR A 137 8.88 -13.21 7.35
N ASN A 138 9.86 -13.20 8.25
CA ASN A 138 10.51 -14.42 8.71
C ASN A 138 9.51 -15.33 9.44
N THR A 139 8.66 -14.75 10.31
CA THR A 139 7.59 -15.52 10.98
C THR A 139 6.66 -16.19 9.97
N LEU A 140 6.23 -15.47 8.92
CA LEU A 140 5.41 -16.04 7.86
C LEU A 140 6.16 -17.18 7.12
N THR A 141 7.43 -16.98 6.82
CA THR A 141 8.26 -17.99 6.14
C THR A 141 8.41 -19.25 7.00
N ASP A 142 8.64 -19.09 8.30
CA ASP A 142 8.76 -20.20 9.24
C ASP A 142 7.45 -20.99 9.35
N LEU A 143 6.30 -20.30 9.39
CA LEU A 143 4.98 -20.96 9.36
C LEU A 143 4.74 -21.75 8.07
N LEU A 144 5.17 -21.22 6.93
CA LEU A 144 5.04 -21.89 5.63
C LEU A 144 5.98 -23.08 5.47
N THR A 145 7.17 -23.05 6.10
CA THR A 145 8.09 -24.21 6.09
C THR A 145 7.66 -25.31 7.06
N THR A 146 6.95 -24.96 8.14
CA THR A 146 6.42 -25.90 9.13
C THR A 146 5.03 -26.46 8.73
N SER A 147 4.70 -26.42 7.43
CA SER A 147 3.34 -26.50 6.85
C SER A 147 2.53 -27.77 7.10
N ASN A 148 3.05 -28.82 7.74
CA ASN A 148 2.26 -30.03 7.99
C ASN A 148 1.20 -29.88 9.09
N SER A 149 1.22 -28.80 9.88
CA SER A 149 0.31 -28.63 11.03
C SER A 149 -0.28 -27.23 11.21
N THR A 150 0.03 -26.28 10.33
CA THR A 150 -0.37 -24.87 10.53
C THR A 150 -1.71 -24.57 9.84
N PRO A 151 -2.76 -24.14 10.56
CA PRO A 151 -4.03 -23.71 9.96
C PRO A 151 -3.85 -22.55 8.99
N GLY A 152 -4.55 -22.58 7.86
CA GLY A 152 -4.51 -21.51 6.85
C GLY A 152 -4.93 -20.13 7.40
N GLU A 153 -5.77 -20.09 8.43
CA GLU A 153 -6.16 -18.85 9.11
C GLU A 153 -4.99 -18.13 9.76
N LEU A 154 -4.02 -18.88 10.34
CA LEU A 154 -2.82 -18.29 10.93
C LEU A 154 -1.91 -17.69 9.87
N VAL A 155 -1.81 -18.34 8.71
CA VAL A 155 -1.05 -17.84 7.55
C VAL A 155 -1.66 -16.53 7.06
N MET A 156 -2.98 -16.49 6.84
CA MET A 156 -3.72 -15.28 6.44
C MET A 156 -3.55 -14.13 7.45
N CYS A 157 -3.52 -14.45 8.74
CA CYS A 157 -3.27 -13.47 9.80
C CYS A 157 -1.84 -12.91 9.72
N GLN A 158 -0.83 -13.75 9.51
CA GLN A 158 0.54 -13.28 9.34
C GLN A 158 0.73 -12.48 8.05
N GLU A 159 0.14 -12.89 6.93
CA GLU A 159 0.15 -12.11 5.69
C GLU A 159 -0.40 -10.69 5.91
N LYS A 160 -1.52 -10.59 6.65
CA LYS A 160 -2.08 -9.30 7.04
C LYS A 160 -1.12 -8.48 7.90
N LEU A 161 -0.45 -9.09 8.86
CA LEU A 161 0.53 -8.41 9.73
C LEU A 161 1.77 -7.95 8.97
N VAL A 162 2.24 -8.71 7.97
CA VAL A 162 3.33 -8.28 7.09
C VAL A 162 2.87 -7.07 6.27
N GLN A 163 1.68 -7.13 5.68
CA GLN A 163 1.13 -6.00 4.92
C GLN A 163 0.96 -4.76 5.80
N GLU A 164 0.47 -4.90 7.03
CA GLU A 164 0.37 -3.79 7.99
C GLU A 164 1.74 -3.22 8.35
N ALA A 165 2.77 -4.05 8.50
CA ALA A 165 4.13 -3.59 8.76
C ALA A 165 4.71 -2.80 7.58
N VAL A 166 4.48 -3.25 6.34
CA VAL A 166 4.90 -2.53 5.13
C VAL A 166 4.12 -1.23 4.97
N ASP A 167 2.81 -1.25 5.16
CA ASP A 167 1.96 -0.05 5.12
C ASP A 167 2.48 0.99 6.13
N THR A 168 2.76 0.56 7.36
CA THR A 168 3.32 1.41 8.43
C THR A 168 4.68 1.99 8.07
N LEU A 169 5.58 1.21 7.47
CA LEU A 169 6.92 1.70 7.08
C LEU A 169 6.84 2.89 6.11
N LEU A 170 5.86 2.86 5.21
CA LEU A 170 5.69 3.84 4.13
C LEU A 170 4.85 5.02 4.60
N ASP A 171 3.73 4.73 5.26
CA ASP A 171 2.74 5.71 5.69
C ASP A 171 1.93 5.19 6.91
N ASN A 172 2.30 5.64 8.12
CA ASN A 172 1.62 5.31 9.37
C ASN A 172 0.17 5.82 9.44
N GLY A 173 -0.23 6.76 8.55
CA GLY A 173 -1.53 7.44 8.64
C GLY A 173 -2.69 6.69 7.97
N ILE A 174 -2.41 5.70 7.10
CA ILE A 174 -3.43 5.14 6.20
C ILE A 174 -4.42 4.21 6.93
N ARG A 175 -4.01 3.55 8.03
CA ARG A 175 -4.82 2.49 8.68
C ARG A 175 -5.32 2.81 10.10
N GLY A 176 -5.26 4.07 10.52
CA GLY A 176 -5.84 4.50 11.79
C GLY A 176 -4.79 4.89 12.83
N GLN A 177 -4.59 4.08 13.88
CA GLN A 177 -3.69 4.41 14.99
C GLN A 177 -2.23 4.32 14.56
N PRO A 178 -1.46 5.43 14.61
CA PRO A 178 -0.06 5.42 14.21
C PRO A 178 0.76 4.60 15.19
N MET A 179 1.75 3.86 14.69
CA MET A 179 2.64 3.10 15.56
C MET A 179 3.48 4.02 16.44
N ARG A 180 3.55 3.64 17.72
CA ARG A 180 4.28 4.36 18.75
C ARG A 180 5.34 3.47 19.39
N ASP A 181 6.41 4.11 19.81
CA ASP A 181 7.44 3.56 20.69
C ASP A 181 6.89 3.32 22.11
N GLY A 182 7.63 2.60 22.95
CA GLY A 182 7.34 2.38 24.37
C GLY A 182 7.22 3.68 25.18
N HIS A 183 7.81 4.78 24.69
CA HIS A 183 7.63 6.13 25.24
C HIS A 183 6.44 6.90 24.64
N ASN A 184 5.52 6.21 23.97
CA ASN A 184 4.33 6.78 23.31
C ASN A 184 4.66 7.82 22.21
N LYS A 185 5.91 7.87 21.74
CA LYS A 185 6.36 8.68 20.61
C LYS A 185 5.98 7.97 19.31
N VAL A 186 5.34 8.68 18.37
CA VAL A 186 5.05 8.14 17.04
C VAL A 186 6.35 7.96 16.26
N TYR A 187 6.54 6.80 15.62
CA TYR A 187 7.70 6.56 14.76
C TYR A 187 7.67 7.46 13.52
N LYS A 188 8.80 8.13 13.23
CA LYS A 188 9.00 8.84 11.96
C LYS A 188 9.15 7.84 10.80
N LEU A 189 8.43 8.10 9.72
CA LEU A 189 8.25 7.22 8.57
C LEU A 189 9.16 7.58 7.41
N PHE A 190 9.14 6.78 6.34
CA PHE A 190 9.77 7.14 5.08
C PHE A 190 9.23 8.47 4.51
N SER A 191 7.91 8.64 4.53
CA SER A 191 7.26 9.88 4.05
C SER A 191 7.67 11.11 4.88
N ASP A 192 7.78 10.96 6.20
CA ASP A 192 8.19 12.05 7.12
C ASP A 192 9.67 12.43 6.97
N LEU A 193 10.51 11.51 6.50
CA LEU A 193 11.92 11.82 6.21
C LEU A 193 12.06 12.69 4.96
N ILE A 194 11.11 12.61 4.03
CA ILE A 194 11.15 13.35 2.76
C ILE A 194 10.38 14.67 2.88
N GLU A 195 9.18 14.61 3.44
CA GLU A 195 8.27 15.74 3.55
C GLU A 195 8.46 16.54 4.85
N GLY A 196 7.90 17.75 4.88
CA GLY A 196 7.89 18.59 6.09
C GLY A 196 9.12 19.49 6.26
N LYS A 197 9.10 20.30 7.31
CA LYS A 197 10.14 21.32 7.59
C LYS A 197 11.49 20.68 7.96
N GLU A 198 11.46 19.57 8.67
CA GLU A 198 12.62 18.73 9.00
C GLU A 198 12.91 17.68 7.92
N GLY A 199 12.15 17.67 6.83
CA GLY A 199 12.36 16.73 5.73
C GLY A 199 13.63 17.05 4.95
N ARG A 200 14.29 16.01 4.44
CA ARG A 200 15.56 16.13 3.70
C ARG A 200 15.50 17.11 2.54
N PHE A 201 14.34 17.23 1.88
CA PHE A 201 14.18 18.16 0.75
C PHE A 201 14.34 19.62 1.20
N ARG A 202 13.86 19.98 2.39
CA ARG A 202 13.96 21.35 2.89
C ARG A 202 15.28 21.61 3.59
N GLU A 203 15.71 20.68 4.43
CA GLU A 203 16.94 20.80 5.22
C GLU A 203 18.20 20.78 4.34
N THR A 204 18.26 19.86 3.37
CA THR A 204 19.49 19.64 2.59
C THR A 204 19.50 20.40 1.27
N LEU A 205 18.33 20.57 0.62
CA LEU A 205 18.26 21.08 -0.75
C LEU A 205 17.78 22.53 -0.89
N LEU A 206 17.00 23.07 0.05
CA LEU A 206 16.40 24.42 -0.08
C LEU A 206 16.97 25.48 0.86
N GLY A 207 17.54 25.10 2.00
CA GLY A 207 18.11 26.06 2.96
C GLY A 207 19.31 25.47 3.68
N LYS A 208 20.50 25.64 3.12
CA LYS A 208 21.75 25.33 3.81
C LYS A 208 22.14 26.51 4.72
N ARG A 209 22.71 26.20 5.88
CA ARG A 209 23.46 27.17 6.68
C ARG A 209 24.82 27.42 6.04
#